data_AF-A0AAN6WY63-F1
#
_entry.id   AF-A0AAN6WY63-F1
#
_cell.length_a   1.000
_cell.length_b   1.000
_cell.length_c   1.000
_cell.angle_alpha   90.00
_cell.angle_beta   90.00
_cell.angle_gamma   90.00
#
_symmetry.space_group_name_H-M   'P 1'
#
loop_
_entity.id
_entity.type
_entity.pdbx_description
1 polymer ?
#
loop_
_entity_poly.entity_id
_entity_poly.type
_entity_poly.pdbx_seq_one_letter_code
_entity_poly.pdbx_strand_id
1 'polypeptide(L)'
;MAARPSILVTKKRLINPVGKKVVPSNVTRLSRSLRRNCTDGTLQIIKYHSGVGTGGSFTDIFSGGAVGLGISEDIRSAYSFICANYADGDEIILLGFSRGAFTARSEDPFPDAPFAETPKGVTAAEEYRKLLAEKGLTRIHDDDRKIIKVRAVAVWDTVGSLGIPSVSLSAQFGLPNHTKELRFYDTNLSNRIEYAFQALALDEHRPPFPPALWERATVEARETDLRQVWFPGNHGNCGGGWDDAGIANLSLAWMMDQLASIGVGFDEETIMRIFSETKKHYLELAEQDEKLQAELAATKEKTLDEIAAGNDDEVGGCCSSILARFSSVLPVKINRWAMQPIYRNNNPIRPWGLGQIQGLQGLGTRSPGTYKRLDPVTGSETNLFLEGTNERIHSSVRIRLAVEGLGLNDRGIWKAPALKGAWRLRTVSTMAFHDPIPSTIETWEPTGQAQASTAENTGGLVEKAAETIVAKDSDTTASEAQTMVDLAAEQQRPLNIPKGSEAQTLVDVAAAQQHPLNIPKGRRWVYEYCGSKKDAPPIKLMVEEPLGPFERQLLRLSGGIPNVYEFAEARNKMDGKIVGKK
;
A
#
# COMPACT_ATOMS: atom_id res chain seq x y z
N MET A 1 -2.06 30.84 -31.36
CA MET A 1 -1.78 29.81 -32.39
C MET A 1 -2.46 28.51 -31.97
N ALA A 2 -3.23 27.91 -32.87
CA ALA A 2 -4.21 26.87 -32.60
C ALA A 2 -3.64 25.58 -31.98
N ALA A 3 -4.32 25.09 -30.95
CA ALA A 3 -4.08 23.79 -30.33
C ALA A 3 -4.31 22.67 -31.35
N ARG A 4 -3.35 21.75 -31.48
CA ARG A 4 -3.55 20.46 -32.12
C ARG A 4 -3.90 19.44 -31.03
N PRO A 5 -5.13 18.91 -30.96
CA PRO A 5 -5.40 17.76 -30.12
C PRO A 5 -4.74 16.53 -30.76
N SER A 6 -3.63 16.08 -30.18
CA SER A 6 -2.97 14.84 -30.57
C SER A 6 -3.57 13.68 -29.77
N ILE A 7 -4.71 13.13 -30.20
CA ILE A 7 -5.14 11.82 -29.70
C ILE A 7 -4.31 10.77 -30.44
N LEU A 8 -3.25 10.26 -29.79
CA LEU A 8 -2.52 9.10 -30.27
C LEU A 8 -3.26 7.83 -29.81
N VAL A 9 -4.14 7.28 -30.65
CA VAL A 9 -4.69 5.94 -30.46
C VAL A 9 -3.76 4.92 -31.12
N THR A 10 -2.87 4.30 -30.36
CA THR A 10 -2.08 3.18 -30.89
C THR A 10 -2.92 1.90 -30.90
N LYS A 11 -3.46 1.50 -32.06
CA LYS A 11 -3.92 0.11 -32.28
C LYS A 11 -2.69 -0.78 -32.47
N LYS A 12 -2.16 -1.34 -31.40
CA LYS A 12 -1.10 -2.36 -31.50
C LYS A 12 -1.76 -3.66 -31.99
N ARG A 13 -1.50 -4.07 -33.24
CA ARG A 13 -1.74 -5.47 -33.65
C ARG A 13 -0.72 -6.30 -32.89
N LEU A 14 -1.14 -6.93 -31.80
CA LEU A 14 -0.29 -7.84 -31.05
C LEU A 14 -0.18 -9.14 -31.85
N ILE A 15 0.81 -9.21 -32.74
CA ILE A 15 1.24 -10.47 -33.34
C ILE A 15 1.99 -11.22 -32.23
N ASN A 16 1.34 -12.21 -31.61
CA ASN A 16 1.83 -13.03 -30.49
C ASN A 16 2.42 -12.26 -29.29
N PRO A 17 1.61 -11.65 -28.41
CA PRO A 17 2.11 -11.22 -27.12
C PRO A 17 2.06 -12.42 -26.16
N VAL A 18 3.19 -13.09 -25.94
CA VAL A 18 3.37 -13.73 -24.63
C VAL A 18 3.61 -12.58 -23.64
N GLY A 19 2.54 -11.88 -23.28
CA GLY A 19 2.60 -10.79 -22.31
C GLY A 19 2.93 -11.37 -20.95
N LYS A 20 4.08 -10.98 -20.37
CA LYS A 20 4.38 -11.34 -18.99
C LYS A 20 3.39 -10.61 -18.08
N LYS A 21 2.66 -11.36 -17.24
CA LYS A 21 1.75 -10.78 -16.24
C LYS A 21 2.58 -9.87 -15.32
N VAL A 22 2.24 -8.58 -15.27
CA VAL A 22 2.85 -7.63 -14.34
C VAL A 22 1.92 -7.46 -13.16
N VAL A 23 2.38 -7.82 -11.97
CA VAL A 23 1.61 -7.62 -10.75
C VAL A 23 1.62 -6.13 -10.38
N PRO A 24 0.46 -5.49 -10.22
CA PRO A 24 0.41 -4.05 -9.95
C PRO A 24 0.86 -3.70 -8.53
N SER A 25 1.42 -2.50 -8.36
CA SER A 25 1.66 -1.91 -7.04
C SER A 25 0.35 -1.41 -6.42
N ASN A 26 0.37 -1.12 -5.12
CA ASN A 26 -0.75 -0.53 -4.41
C ASN A 26 -1.13 0.86 -4.95
N VAL A 27 -0.20 1.63 -5.50
CA VAL A 27 -0.53 2.91 -6.19
C VAL A 27 -1.42 2.64 -7.40
N THR A 28 -1.03 1.67 -8.25
CA THR A 28 -1.83 1.28 -9.42
C THR A 28 -3.18 0.68 -9.03
N ARG A 29 -3.20 -0.11 -7.95
CA ARG A 29 -4.44 -0.73 -7.45
C ARG A 29 -5.38 0.31 -6.86
N LEU A 30 -4.87 1.24 -6.07
CA LEU A 30 -5.64 2.34 -5.49
C LEU A 30 -6.19 3.25 -6.59
N SER A 31 -5.38 3.63 -7.58
CA SER A 31 -5.86 4.47 -8.69
C SER A 31 -6.99 3.83 -9.50
N ARG A 32 -7.02 2.50 -9.58
CA ARG A 32 -8.12 1.73 -10.22
C ARG A 32 -9.35 1.58 -9.34
N SER A 33 -9.23 1.90 -8.05
CA SER A 33 -10.28 1.75 -7.05
C SER A 33 -10.97 3.09 -6.74
N LEU A 34 -10.48 4.20 -7.27
CA LEU A 34 -11.09 5.52 -7.10
C LEU A 34 -12.35 5.63 -7.96
N ARG A 35 -13.42 6.18 -7.37
CA ARG A 35 -14.60 6.61 -8.12
C ARG A 35 -14.29 7.86 -8.92
N ARG A 36 -15.04 8.09 -10.00
CA ARG A 36 -15.00 9.38 -10.70
C ARG A 36 -15.69 10.47 -9.91
N ASN A 37 -16.81 10.15 -9.24
CA ASN A 37 -17.54 11.07 -8.39
C ASN A 37 -17.57 10.54 -6.96
N CYS A 38 -17.31 11.40 -5.99
CA CYS A 38 -17.56 11.15 -4.58
C CYS A 38 -19.08 11.07 -4.30
N THR A 39 -19.45 10.61 -3.11
CA THR A 39 -20.86 10.46 -2.69
C THR A 39 -21.59 11.80 -2.58
N ASP A 40 -20.85 12.88 -2.34
CA ASP A 40 -21.34 14.27 -2.30
C ASP A 40 -21.46 14.91 -3.69
N GLY A 41 -21.12 14.18 -4.76
CA GLY A 41 -21.11 14.68 -6.13
C GLY A 41 -19.80 15.34 -6.57
N THR A 42 -18.81 15.47 -5.69
CA THR A 42 -17.51 16.06 -6.01
C THR A 42 -16.76 15.20 -7.04
N LEU A 43 -16.24 15.83 -8.10
CA LEU A 43 -15.48 15.14 -9.15
C LEU A 43 -14.04 14.87 -8.69
N GLN A 44 -13.58 13.63 -8.83
CA GLN A 44 -12.19 13.22 -8.58
C GLN A 44 -11.42 13.12 -9.90
N ILE A 45 -10.50 14.07 -10.15
CA ILE A 45 -9.66 14.07 -11.36
C ILE A 45 -8.34 13.33 -11.07
N ILE A 46 -8.11 12.23 -11.77
CA ILE A 46 -7.02 11.29 -11.45
C ILE A 46 -5.94 11.33 -12.53
N LYS A 47 -4.69 11.58 -12.11
CA LYS A 47 -3.50 11.44 -12.95
C LYS A 47 -2.58 10.36 -12.37
N TYR A 48 -2.34 9.30 -13.15
CA TYR A 48 -1.38 8.26 -12.81
C TYR A 48 -0.07 8.43 -13.58
N HIS A 49 1.05 8.35 -12.86
CA HIS A 49 2.40 8.28 -13.41
C HIS A 49 2.96 6.87 -13.22
N SER A 50 3.39 6.25 -14.33
CA SER A 50 4.13 4.99 -14.24
C SER A 50 5.51 5.28 -13.68
N GLY A 51 5.96 4.50 -12.70
CA GLY A 51 7.28 4.71 -12.08
C GLY A 51 8.44 4.62 -13.09
N VAL A 52 9.52 5.33 -12.83
CA VAL A 52 10.73 5.30 -13.67
C VAL A 52 11.24 3.85 -13.79
N GLY A 53 11.36 3.34 -15.03
CA GLY A 53 11.97 2.03 -15.34
C GLY A 53 11.00 0.83 -15.42
N THR A 54 9.72 1.01 -15.74
CA THR A 54 8.65 -0.03 -15.73
C THR A 54 8.77 -1.19 -16.75
N GLY A 55 9.97 -1.72 -16.99
CA GLY A 55 10.23 -2.85 -17.90
C GLY A 55 10.72 -4.16 -17.26
N GLY A 56 10.88 -4.25 -15.92
CA GLY A 56 11.50 -5.41 -15.25
C GLY A 56 10.95 -5.73 -13.85
N SER A 57 11.49 -6.76 -13.19
CA SER A 57 11.16 -7.10 -11.79
C SER A 57 11.46 -5.90 -10.88
N PHE A 58 10.70 -5.70 -9.79
CA PHE A 58 10.91 -4.59 -8.84
C PHE A 58 12.37 -4.52 -8.33
N THR A 59 13.06 -5.65 -8.27
CA THR A 59 14.50 -5.75 -7.97
C THR A 59 15.40 -5.16 -9.06
N ASP A 60 15.11 -5.46 -10.33
CA ASP A 60 15.91 -5.06 -11.49
C ASP A 60 15.84 -3.54 -11.73
N ILE A 61 14.68 -2.96 -11.40
CA ILE A 61 14.36 -1.53 -11.51
C ILE A 61 15.22 -0.64 -10.59
N PHE A 62 15.73 -1.20 -9.49
CA PHE A 62 16.56 -0.49 -8.53
C PHE A 62 18.06 -0.82 -8.66
N SER A 63 18.43 -1.97 -9.21
CA SER A 63 19.83 -2.29 -9.52
C SER A 63 20.33 -1.68 -10.84
N GLY A 64 19.42 -1.31 -11.75
CA GLY A 64 19.74 -0.78 -13.08
C GLY A 64 19.88 0.74 -13.15
N GLY A 65 20.99 1.29 -12.67
CA GLY A 65 21.74 2.49 -13.13
C GLY A 65 21.10 3.79 -13.66
N ALA A 66 19.78 3.97 -13.78
CA ALA A 66 19.13 5.14 -14.41
C ALA A 66 18.54 6.12 -13.37
N VAL A 67 19.29 6.42 -12.31
CA VAL A 67 18.77 7.05 -11.08
C VAL A 67 18.95 8.57 -11.13
N GLY A 68 17.87 9.32 -11.42
CA GLY A 68 17.80 10.79 -11.30
C GLY A 68 17.13 11.49 -12.48
N LEU A 69 17.29 10.97 -13.71
CA LEU A 69 16.83 11.63 -14.95
C LEU A 69 15.30 11.71 -15.13
N GLY A 70 14.51 10.97 -14.33
CA GLY A 70 13.04 10.93 -14.47
C GLY A 70 12.24 11.66 -13.38
N ILE A 71 12.82 11.93 -12.20
CA ILE A 71 12.06 12.43 -11.05
C ILE A 71 11.64 13.88 -11.26
N SER A 72 12.55 14.73 -11.73
CA SER A 72 12.22 16.12 -12.05
C SER A 72 11.16 16.21 -13.15
N GLU A 73 11.12 15.26 -14.09
CA GLU A 73 10.04 15.20 -15.09
C GLU A 73 8.69 14.82 -14.45
N ASP A 74 8.69 13.81 -13.57
CA ASP A 74 7.48 13.39 -12.87
C ASP A 74 6.91 14.52 -11.99
N ILE A 75 7.76 15.25 -11.25
CA ILE A 75 7.29 16.39 -10.43
C ILE A 75 6.76 17.52 -11.32
N ARG A 76 7.47 17.88 -12.39
CA ARG A 76 7.01 18.90 -13.36
C ARG A 76 5.69 18.53 -14.01
N SER A 77 5.50 17.26 -14.34
CA SER A 77 4.27 16.77 -14.95
C SER A 77 3.10 16.77 -13.96
N ALA A 78 3.33 16.35 -12.71
CA ALA A 78 2.33 16.43 -11.64
C ALA A 78 1.94 17.88 -11.35
N TYR A 79 2.91 18.77 -11.23
CA TYR A 79 2.67 20.20 -11.04
C TYR A 79 1.89 20.81 -12.21
N SER A 80 2.27 20.52 -13.46
CA SER A 80 1.54 21.01 -14.64
C SER A 80 0.10 20.50 -14.66
N PHE A 81 -0.14 19.27 -14.22
CA PHE A 81 -1.48 18.72 -14.09
C PHE A 81 -2.29 19.47 -13.03
N ILE A 82 -1.71 19.78 -11.87
CA ILE A 82 -2.37 20.57 -10.82
C ILE A 82 -2.74 21.96 -11.36
N CYS A 83 -1.78 22.69 -11.95
CA CYS A 83 -2.04 24.03 -12.50
C CYS A 83 -3.11 24.06 -13.59
N ALA A 84 -3.25 22.99 -14.37
CA ALA A 84 -4.23 22.91 -15.44
C ALA A 84 -5.66 22.57 -14.96
N ASN A 85 -5.81 22.03 -13.75
CA ASN A 85 -7.11 21.51 -13.27
C ASN A 85 -7.60 22.15 -11.97
N TYR A 86 -6.71 22.76 -11.16
CA TYR A 86 -7.06 23.31 -9.84
C TYR A 86 -7.90 24.59 -9.96
N ALA A 87 -9.07 24.57 -9.31
CA ALA A 87 -9.88 25.73 -8.96
C ALA A 87 -9.85 25.98 -7.45
N ASP A 88 -10.21 27.20 -7.03
CA ASP A 88 -10.21 27.53 -5.60
C ASP A 88 -11.26 26.73 -4.84
N GLY A 89 -10.81 26.14 -3.72
CA GLY A 89 -11.59 25.19 -2.93
C GLY A 89 -11.31 23.73 -3.29
N ASP A 90 -10.60 23.44 -4.38
CA ASP A 90 -10.24 22.05 -4.72
C ASP A 90 -9.21 21.46 -3.75
N GLU A 91 -9.31 20.16 -3.52
CA GLU A 91 -8.40 19.42 -2.65
C GLU A 91 -7.30 18.71 -3.47
N ILE A 92 -6.03 18.91 -3.09
CA ILE A 92 -4.89 18.25 -3.73
C ILE A 92 -4.45 17.02 -2.93
N ILE A 93 -4.44 15.85 -3.57
CA ILE A 93 -4.00 14.59 -2.95
C ILE A 93 -2.85 13.98 -3.75
N LEU A 94 -1.73 13.73 -3.07
CA LEU A 94 -0.53 13.15 -3.66
C LEU A 94 -0.32 11.72 -3.15
N LEU A 95 -0.10 10.79 -4.09
CA LEU A 95 0.09 9.37 -3.79
C LEU A 95 1.43 8.88 -4.31
N GLY A 96 2.10 8.00 -3.57
CA GLY A 96 3.39 7.49 -4.01
C GLY A 96 3.83 6.19 -3.34
N PHE A 97 4.64 5.42 -4.04
CA PHE A 97 5.32 4.24 -3.49
C PHE A 97 6.81 4.33 -3.79
N SER A 98 7.68 4.06 -2.81
CA SER A 98 9.12 3.99 -2.99
C SER A 98 9.70 5.31 -3.52
N ARG A 99 10.31 5.32 -4.72
CA ARG A 99 10.70 6.57 -5.42
C ARG A 99 9.52 7.47 -5.76
N GLY A 100 8.35 6.92 -6.09
CA GLY A 100 7.16 7.74 -6.29
C GLY A 100 6.71 8.43 -4.99
N ALA A 101 6.96 7.80 -3.84
CA ALA A 101 6.76 8.45 -2.54
C ALA A 101 7.78 9.57 -2.31
N PHE A 102 9.03 9.38 -2.77
CA PHE A 102 10.02 10.46 -2.81
C PHE A 102 9.53 11.63 -3.67
N THR A 103 9.08 11.37 -4.89
CA THR A 103 8.49 12.38 -5.80
C THR A 103 7.31 13.10 -5.13
N ALA A 104 6.36 12.37 -4.53
CA ALA A 104 5.20 12.95 -3.86
C ALA A 104 5.55 13.80 -2.63
N ARG A 105 6.72 13.56 -2.03
CA ARG A 105 7.24 14.27 -0.87
C ARG A 105 8.22 15.39 -1.20
N SER A 106 8.72 15.43 -2.44
CA SER A 106 9.76 16.35 -2.84
C SER A 106 9.18 17.71 -3.19
N GLU A 107 9.83 18.76 -2.72
CA GLU A 107 9.69 20.08 -3.33
C GLU A 107 10.58 20.09 -4.57
N ASP A 108 10.01 20.17 -5.78
CA ASP A 108 10.80 20.48 -6.97
C ASP A 108 11.19 21.96 -6.92
N PRO A 109 12.48 22.32 -6.98
CA PRO A 109 12.90 23.70 -7.13
C PRO A 109 12.57 24.31 -8.51
N PHE A 110 11.86 23.59 -9.41
CA PHE A 110 11.37 23.99 -10.73
C PHE A 110 12.45 24.02 -11.85
N PRO A 111 12.09 24.07 -13.18
CA PRO A 111 12.93 23.57 -14.26
C PRO A 111 14.16 24.41 -14.62
N ASP A 112 15.07 23.77 -15.39
CA ASP A 112 16.36 24.29 -15.83
C ASP A 112 16.34 25.66 -16.54
N ALA A 113 15.23 26.11 -17.17
CA ALA A 113 14.96 27.54 -17.47
C ALA A 113 13.61 27.81 -18.19
N PRO A 114 12.67 28.55 -17.58
CA PRO A 114 11.67 29.38 -18.25
C PRO A 114 12.12 30.84 -18.39
N PHE A 115 13.26 31.20 -17.78
CA PHE A 115 13.85 32.54 -17.76
C PHE A 115 15.31 32.48 -18.22
N ALA A 116 15.77 33.52 -18.92
CA ALA A 116 17.13 33.60 -19.46
C ALA A 116 18.23 33.61 -18.38
N GLU A 117 17.88 34.03 -17.15
CA GLU A 117 18.74 33.99 -15.97
C GLU A 117 18.00 33.29 -14.83
N THR A 118 18.44 32.08 -14.48
CA THR A 118 17.93 31.34 -13.32
C THR A 118 18.61 31.84 -12.04
N PRO A 119 17.85 32.15 -10.96
CA PRO A 119 18.41 32.50 -9.65
C PRO A 119 19.39 31.42 -9.17
N LYS A 120 20.48 31.84 -8.52
CA LYS A 120 21.54 30.95 -7.99
C LYS A 120 21.78 31.24 -6.53
N GLY A 121 22.04 30.20 -5.73
CA GLY A 121 22.30 30.32 -4.30
C GLY A 121 21.25 29.60 -3.45
N VAL A 122 21.33 29.79 -2.12
CA VAL A 122 20.48 29.09 -1.14
C VAL A 122 19.02 29.58 -1.22
N THR A 123 18.79 30.83 -1.60
CA THR A 123 17.46 31.46 -1.77
C THR A 123 16.88 31.27 -3.17
N ALA A 124 17.60 30.59 -4.08
CA ALA A 124 17.24 30.51 -5.50
C ALA A 124 15.81 29.97 -5.72
N ALA A 125 15.40 28.95 -4.96
CA ALA A 125 14.05 28.39 -5.07
C ALA A 125 12.94 29.38 -4.66
N GLU A 126 13.20 30.23 -3.66
CA GLU A 126 12.25 31.25 -3.21
C GLU A 126 12.12 32.38 -4.23
N GLU A 127 13.25 32.90 -4.70
CA GLU A 127 13.31 33.94 -5.73
C GLU A 127 12.67 33.48 -7.03
N TYR A 128 12.91 32.23 -7.42
CA TYR A 128 12.33 31.65 -8.62
C TYR A 128 10.82 31.45 -8.51
N ARG A 129 10.31 30.96 -7.36
CA ARG A 129 8.86 30.88 -7.11
C ARG A 129 8.20 32.26 -7.18
N LYS A 130 8.87 33.28 -6.66
CA LYS A 130 8.41 34.67 -6.76
C LYS A 130 8.33 35.12 -8.22
N LEU A 131 9.34 34.83 -9.05
CA LEU A 131 9.33 35.14 -10.47
C LEU A 131 8.23 34.40 -11.25
N LEU A 132 7.99 33.12 -10.96
CA LEU A 132 6.87 32.38 -11.54
C LEU A 132 5.54 33.05 -11.17
N ALA A 133 5.38 33.48 -9.91
CA ALA A 133 4.15 34.08 -9.42
C ALA A 133 3.90 35.48 -10.04
N GLU A 134 4.94 36.32 -10.10
CA GLU A 134 4.90 37.64 -10.73
C GLU A 134 4.53 37.57 -12.22
N LYS A 135 4.92 36.49 -12.91
CA LYS A 135 4.58 36.26 -14.32
C LYS A 135 3.27 35.49 -14.54
N GLY A 136 2.54 35.20 -13.46
CA GLY A 136 1.28 34.44 -13.53
C GLY A 136 1.45 32.99 -13.99
N LEU A 137 2.65 32.43 -13.87
CA LEU A 137 2.96 31.03 -14.21
C LEU A 137 2.73 30.05 -13.04
N THR A 138 2.56 30.59 -11.84
CA THR A 138 2.13 29.87 -10.63
C THR A 138 1.30 30.78 -9.75
N ARG A 139 0.54 30.20 -8.82
CA ARG A 139 0.02 30.89 -7.64
C ARG A 139 0.14 29.97 -6.43
N ILE A 140 0.45 30.56 -5.29
CA ILE A 140 0.56 29.86 -3.99
C ILE A 140 -0.58 30.25 -3.03
N HIS A 141 -1.41 31.21 -3.44
CA HIS A 141 -2.61 31.61 -2.74
C HIS A 141 -3.82 31.46 -3.66
N ASP A 142 -4.97 31.15 -3.07
CA ASP A 142 -6.27 31.24 -3.72
C ASP A 142 -6.71 32.71 -3.90
N ASP A 143 -7.86 32.93 -4.53
CA ASP A 143 -8.42 34.26 -4.79
C ASP A 143 -8.77 35.03 -3.49
N ASP A 144 -9.01 34.31 -2.40
CA ASP A 144 -9.20 34.84 -1.04
C ASP A 144 -7.88 35.16 -0.32
N ARG A 145 -6.73 34.98 -0.98
CA ARG A 145 -5.37 35.13 -0.43
C ARG A 145 -5.02 34.13 0.67
N LYS A 146 -5.70 33.00 0.76
CA LYS A 146 -5.32 31.88 1.63
C LYS A 146 -4.28 31.02 0.92
N ILE A 147 -3.32 30.49 1.69
CA ILE A 147 -2.29 29.60 1.14
C ILE A 147 -2.96 28.32 0.62
N ILE A 148 -2.65 27.94 -0.63
CA ILE A 148 -3.10 26.66 -1.20
C ILE A 148 -2.35 25.54 -0.50
N LYS A 149 -3.09 24.65 0.18
CA LYS A 149 -2.56 23.51 0.92
C LYS A 149 -2.72 22.21 0.13
N VAL A 150 -1.82 21.26 0.40
CA VAL A 150 -2.00 19.87 -0.02
C VAL A 150 -2.87 19.20 1.04
N ARG A 151 -4.04 18.71 0.62
CA ARG A 151 -4.98 18.01 1.49
C ARG A 151 -4.31 16.77 2.07
N ALA A 152 -3.78 15.89 1.23
CA ALA A 152 -3.11 14.69 1.74
C ALA A 152 -1.88 14.28 0.93
N VAL A 153 -0.85 13.80 1.64
CA VAL A 153 0.27 13.03 1.07
C VAL A 153 0.20 11.61 1.64
N ALA A 154 -0.13 10.65 0.79
CA ALA A 154 -0.35 9.25 1.16
C ALA A 154 0.65 8.33 0.45
N VAL A 155 1.55 7.72 1.21
CA VAL A 155 2.71 7.03 0.65
C VAL A 155 2.94 5.64 1.23
N TRP A 156 3.49 4.75 0.40
CA TRP A 156 4.02 3.46 0.83
C TRP A 156 5.55 3.51 0.83
N ASP A 157 6.13 3.17 1.97
CA ASP A 157 7.52 2.85 2.23
C ASP A 157 8.53 3.76 1.52
N THR A 158 8.47 5.06 1.81
CA THR A 158 9.43 6.03 1.26
C THR A 158 10.86 5.62 1.61
N VAL A 159 11.74 5.55 0.61
CA VAL A 159 13.17 5.20 0.81
C VAL A 159 14.03 6.47 0.82
N GLY A 160 14.89 6.62 1.82
CA GLY A 160 15.70 7.82 2.05
C GLY A 160 16.86 8.03 1.08
N SER A 161 17.22 7.01 0.30
CA SER A 161 18.28 7.07 -0.71
C SER A 161 17.71 6.82 -2.11
N LEU A 162 17.85 7.79 -3.02
CA LEU A 162 17.89 7.49 -4.44
C LEU A 162 19.17 6.69 -4.66
N GLY A 163 19.01 5.37 -4.76
CA GLY A 163 20.09 4.38 -4.81
C GLY A 163 21.03 4.54 -6.00
N ILE A 164 21.82 5.62 -6.03
CA ILE A 164 23.16 5.57 -6.59
C ILE A 164 23.98 4.88 -5.51
N PRO A 165 24.39 3.61 -5.69
CA PRO A 165 25.42 3.06 -4.82
C PRO A 165 26.57 4.05 -4.87
N SER A 166 27.11 4.46 -3.72
CA SER A 166 28.47 4.96 -3.70
C SER A 166 29.33 3.81 -4.22
N VAL A 167 29.51 3.73 -5.53
CA VAL A 167 30.44 2.80 -6.13
C VAL A 167 31.77 3.23 -5.56
N SER A 168 32.24 2.47 -4.57
CA SER A 168 33.58 2.59 -4.00
C SER A 168 34.68 2.46 -5.08
N LEU A 169 34.32 2.18 -6.33
CA LEU A 169 35.17 2.33 -7.51
C LEU A 169 35.60 3.79 -7.77
N SER A 170 34.75 4.81 -7.58
CA SER A 170 35.16 6.22 -7.85
C SER A 170 36.17 6.73 -6.82
N ALA A 171 36.04 6.29 -5.56
CA ALA A 171 37.03 6.52 -4.51
C ALA A 171 38.37 5.80 -4.79
N GLN A 172 38.34 4.69 -5.52
CA GLN A 172 39.54 3.92 -5.89
C GLN A 172 40.28 4.50 -7.11
N PHE A 173 39.64 5.35 -7.91
CA PHE A 173 40.22 5.95 -9.13
C PHE A 173 40.31 7.49 -9.12
N GLY A 174 40.02 8.15 -7.99
CA GLY A 174 40.28 9.60 -7.82
C GLY A 174 39.47 10.52 -8.73
N LEU A 175 38.33 10.06 -9.27
CA LEU A 175 37.46 10.85 -10.13
C LEU A 175 36.50 11.72 -9.28
N PRO A 176 36.32 13.01 -9.59
CA PRO A 176 35.41 13.89 -8.84
C PRO A 176 33.94 13.46 -9.00
N ASN A 177 33.29 13.14 -7.88
CA ASN A 177 31.87 12.82 -7.79
C ASN A 177 31.02 14.09 -8.01
N HIS A 178 30.47 14.29 -9.22
CA HIS A 178 29.54 15.41 -9.50
C HIS A 178 28.06 15.01 -9.54
N THR A 179 27.68 13.78 -9.16
CA THR A 179 26.27 13.45 -8.93
C THR A 179 25.87 13.87 -7.52
N LYS A 180 25.21 15.02 -7.38
CA LYS A 180 24.46 15.40 -6.17
C LYS A 180 23.49 14.26 -5.85
N GLU A 181 23.81 13.48 -4.83
CA GLU A 181 22.88 12.47 -4.31
C GLU A 181 21.63 13.18 -3.78
N LEU A 182 20.49 13.00 -4.46
CA LEU A 182 19.19 13.41 -3.95
C LEU A 182 18.82 12.46 -2.80
N ARG A 183 19.20 12.80 -1.57
CA ARG A 183 18.73 12.11 -0.36
C ARG A 183 17.70 12.99 0.36
N PHE A 184 16.79 12.36 1.09
CA PHE A 184 16.00 13.08 2.09
C PHE A 184 16.89 13.36 3.29
N TYR A 185 17.51 14.53 3.26
CA TYR A 185 18.12 15.12 4.44
C TYR A 185 17.09 15.86 5.29
N ASP A 186 16.02 16.37 4.66
CA ASP A 186 14.89 16.98 5.34
C ASP A 186 13.79 15.94 5.63
N THR A 187 13.67 15.58 6.91
CA THR A 187 12.62 14.72 7.44
C THR A 187 11.44 15.51 8.00
N ASN A 188 11.54 16.84 8.05
CA ASN A 188 10.51 17.67 8.66
C ASN A 188 9.29 17.76 7.74
N LEU A 189 8.11 17.66 8.36
CA LEU A 189 6.85 17.76 7.65
C LEU A 189 6.51 19.22 7.35
N SER A 190 6.19 19.52 6.09
CA SER A 190 5.75 20.87 5.70
C SER A 190 4.40 21.20 6.32
N ASN A 191 4.24 22.41 6.85
CA ASN A 191 2.97 22.93 7.38
C ASN A 191 1.90 23.17 6.30
N ARG A 192 2.23 22.92 5.03
CA ARG A 192 1.31 22.97 3.89
C ARG A 192 0.59 21.64 3.64
N ILE A 193 0.92 20.60 4.40
CA ILE A 193 0.28 19.29 4.31
C ILE A 193 -0.68 19.15 5.48
N GLU A 194 -1.97 18.90 5.22
CA GLU A 194 -2.97 18.71 6.27
C GLU A 194 -2.98 17.28 6.80
N TYR A 195 -2.84 16.28 5.92
CA TYR A 195 -2.81 14.86 6.25
C TYR A 195 -1.58 14.18 5.64
N ALA A 196 -0.81 13.47 6.46
CA ALA A 196 0.39 12.77 6.04
C ALA A 196 0.31 11.30 6.46
N PHE A 197 0.08 10.41 5.51
CA PHE A 197 -0.12 8.98 5.76
C PHE A 197 1.03 8.18 5.14
N GLN A 198 1.73 7.37 5.94
CA GLN A 198 2.82 6.54 5.48
C GLN A 198 2.70 5.10 6.00
N ALA A 199 2.55 4.15 5.08
CA ALA A 199 2.67 2.72 5.39
C ALA A 199 4.14 2.28 5.27
N LEU A 200 4.66 1.55 6.25
CA LEU A 200 6.07 1.17 6.36
C LEU A 200 6.26 -0.34 6.49
N ALA A 201 7.28 -0.87 5.84
CA ALA A 201 7.66 -2.28 5.93
C ALA A 201 8.53 -2.54 7.18
N LEU A 202 8.22 -3.55 8.00
CA LEU A 202 9.06 -3.95 9.15
C LEU A 202 10.25 -4.83 8.74
N ASP A 203 10.06 -5.71 7.76
CA ASP A 203 11.01 -6.77 7.39
C ASP A 203 11.79 -6.42 6.12
N GLU A 204 12.04 -5.13 5.88
CA GLU A 204 12.93 -4.67 4.82
C GLU A 204 14.37 -4.56 5.34
N HIS A 205 15.22 -5.47 4.87
CA HIS A 205 16.58 -5.68 5.39
C HIS A 205 17.67 -5.20 4.42
N ARG A 206 17.31 -4.72 3.22
CA ARG A 206 18.28 -4.32 2.20
C ARG A 206 18.90 -2.97 2.57
N PRO A 207 20.24 -2.85 2.62
CA PRO A 207 20.91 -1.60 2.96
C PRO A 207 20.48 -0.34 2.18
N PRO A 208 20.16 -0.39 0.86
CA PRO A 208 19.71 0.79 0.11
C PRO A 208 18.22 1.13 0.32
N PHE A 209 17.54 0.52 1.29
CA PHE A 209 16.12 0.76 1.60
C PHE A 209 15.88 1.26 3.05
N PRO A 210 16.67 2.23 3.58
CA PRO A 210 16.34 2.83 4.86
C PRO A 210 15.03 3.62 4.72
N PRO A 211 14.11 3.51 5.68
CA PRO A 211 12.85 4.25 5.62
C PRO A 211 13.13 5.75 5.85
N ALA A 212 12.50 6.59 5.04
CA ALA A 212 12.44 8.03 5.29
C ALA A 212 11.21 8.33 6.16
N LEU A 213 11.38 8.46 7.46
CA LEU A 213 10.30 8.87 8.36
C LEU A 213 10.07 10.38 8.28
N TRP A 214 8.85 10.81 8.55
CA TRP A 214 8.52 12.20 8.85
C TRP A 214 8.66 12.49 10.34
N GLU A 215 9.04 13.72 10.65
CA GLU A 215 8.96 14.28 12.00
C GLU A 215 8.16 15.59 12.01
N ARG A 216 7.59 15.93 13.18
CA ARG A 216 6.89 17.20 13.41
C ARG A 216 7.77 18.07 14.33
N ALA A 217 8.90 18.50 13.80
CA ALA A 217 9.92 19.21 14.57
C ALA A 217 9.51 20.66 14.88
N THR A 218 8.66 21.27 14.06
CA THR A 218 8.17 22.65 14.26
C THR A 218 6.78 22.69 14.88
N VAL A 219 6.39 23.84 15.44
CA VAL A 219 5.06 24.02 16.06
C VAL A 219 3.97 23.94 14.99
N GLU A 220 4.22 24.50 13.82
CA GLU A 220 3.29 24.53 12.69
C GLU A 220 3.06 23.13 12.12
N ALA A 221 4.09 22.28 12.09
CA ALA A 221 3.97 20.89 11.65
C ALA A 221 3.10 20.04 12.61
N ARG A 222 2.80 20.51 13.83
CA ARG A 222 1.93 19.80 14.78
C ARG A 222 0.46 19.82 14.37
N GLU A 223 0.06 20.74 13.49
CA GLU A 223 -1.30 20.80 12.97
C GLU A 223 -1.60 19.68 11.97
N THR A 224 -0.58 19.11 11.33
CA THR A 224 -0.73 17.99 10.39
C THR A 224 -1.12 16.70 11.12
N ASP A 225 -2.16 16.01 10.64
CA ASP A 225 -2.48 14.64 11.04
C ASP A 225 -1.49 13.68 10.36
N LEU A 226 -0.41 13.38 11.08
CA LEU A 226 0.65 12.47 10.65
C LEU A 226 0.37 11.06 11.17
N ARG A 227 0.35 10.05 10.29
CA ARG A 227 0.23 8.63 10.67
C ARG A 227 1.28 7.81 9.95
N GLN A 228 2.19 7.19 10.71
CA GLN A 228 3.25 6.34 10.15
C GLN A 228 3.10 4.91 10.68
N VAL A 229 2.52 4.01 9.88
CA VAL A 229 2.08 2.69 10.34
C VAL A 229 2.97 1.59 9.79
N TRP A 230 3.52 0.77 10.70
CA TRP A 230 4.40 -0.34 10.41
C TRP A 230 3.61 -1.64 10.18
N PHE A 231 3.82 -2.26 9.02
CA PHE A 231 3.23 -3.53 8.58
C PHE A 231 4.29 -4.65 8.55
N PRO A 232 3.89 -5.93 8.74
CA PRO A 232 4.78 -7.05 8.49
C PRO A 232 5.20 -7.07 7.01
N GLY A 233 6.31 -7.71 6.69
CA GLY A 233 6.79 -7.86 5.33
C GLY A 233 7.82 -6.81 4.90
N ASN A 234 8.39 -7.02 3.71
CA ASN A 234 9.38 -6.12 3.13
C ASN A 234 8.72 -4.99 2.32
N HIS A 235 9.55 -4.18 1.64
CA HIS A 235 9.12 -3.04 0.85
C HIS A 235 8.03 -3.37 -0.18
N GLY A 236 8.15 -4.49 -0.90
CA GLY A 236 7.15 -4.91 -1.89
C GLY A 236 5.93 -5.59 -1.25
N ASN A 237 6.06 -6.24 -0.09
CA ASN A 237 4.89 -6.69 0.66
C ASN A 237 4.04 -5.49 1.12
N CYS A 238 4.66 -4.35 1.47
CA CYS A 238 3.96 -3.15 1.88
C CYS A 238 3.39 -2.36 0.69
N GLY A 239 4.14 -2.20 -0.40
CA GLY A 239 3.72 -1.40 -1.56
C GLY A 239 3.11 -2.17 -2.73
N GLY A 240 3.04 -3.51 -2.66
CA GLY A 240 2.57 -4.37 -3.74
C GLY A 240 3.63 -4.69 -4.80
N GLY A 241 3.23 -5.46 -5.81
CA GLY A 241 4.11 -5.93 -6.90
C GLY A 241 4.57 -7.39 -6.79
N TRP A 242 4.04 -8.15 -5.84
CA TRP A 242 4.27 -9.60 -5.71
C TRP A 242 2.98 -10.40 -5.90
N ASP A 243 3.09 -11.62 -6.42
CA ASP A 243 1.93 -12.49 -6.67
C ASP A 243 1.10 -12.75 -5.40
N ASP A 244 1.75 -13.08 -4.27
CA ASP A 244 1.09 -13.06 -2.97
C ASP A 244 0.93 -11.62 -2.47
N ALA A 245 -0.25 -11.06 -2.73
CA ALA A 245 -0.65 -9.73 -2.33
C ALA A 245 -1.25 -9.66 -0.90
N GLY A 246 -1.28 -10.75 -0.13
CA GLY A 246 -2.02 -10.82 1.13
C GLY A 246 -1.65 -9.72 2.14
N ILE A 247 -0.36 -9.41 2.27
CA ILE A 247 0.13 -8.30 3.11
C ILE A 247 -0.13 -6.94 2.44
N ALA A 248 0.08 -6.83 1.11
CA ALA A 248 -0.13 -5.60 0.36
C ALA A 248 -1.60 -5.16 0.38
N ASN A 249 -2.54 -6.10 0.52
CA ASN A 249 -3.97 -5.81 0.68
C ASN A 249 -4.26 -5.10 2.00
N LEU A 250 -3.50 -5.39 3.06
CA LEU A 250 -3.67 -4.76 4.37
C LEU A 250 -3.29 -3.29 4.30
N SER A 251 -2.10 -2.99 3.79
CA SER A 251 -1.62 -1.62 3.64
C SER A 251 -2.41 -0.82 2.58
N LEU A 252 -3.02 -1.49 1.60
CA LEU A 252 -3.95 -0.87 0.66
C LEU A 252 -5.28 -0.51 1.33
N ALA A 253 -5.91 -1.45 2.05
CA ALA A 253 -7.15 -1.21 2.77
C ALA A 253 -6.96 -0.11 3.84
N TRP A 254 -5.85 -0.15 4.59
CA TRP A 254 -5.49 0.90 5.53
C TRP A 254 -5.38 2.27 4.87
N MET A 255 -4.73 2.36 3.71
CA MET A 255 -4.61 3.64 2.98
C MET A 255 -5.96 4.13 2.46
N MET A 256 -6.81 3.22 1.98
CA MET A 256 -8.19 3.54 1.59
C MET A 256 -8.98 4.09 2.77
N ASP A 257 -8.81 3.52 3.96
CA ASP A 257 -9.44 4.02 5.19
C ASP A 257 -8.99 5.45 5.52
N GLN A 258 -7.68 5.74 5.42
CA GLN A 258 -7.17 7.08 5.69
C GLN A 258 -7.72 8.11 4.70
N LEU A 259 -7.73 7.77 3.41
CA LEU A 259 -8.21 8.66 2.36
C LEU A 259 -9.73 8.84 2.37
N ALA A 260 -10.49 7.78 2.67
CA ALA A 260 -11.94 7.90 2.78
C ALA A 260 -12.36 8.76 3.97
N SER A 261 -11.59 8.75 5.07
CA SER A 261 -11.85 9.61 6.23
C SER A 261 -11.78 11.11 5.93
N ILE A 262 -11.15 11.50 4.81
CA ILE A 262 -11.03 12.88 4.34
C ILE A 262 -11.84 13.16 3.06
N GLY A 263 -12.74 12.24 2.67
CA GLY A 263 -13.69 12.46 1.58
C GLY A 263 -13.34 11.80 0.24
N VAL A 264 -12.25 11.02 0.14
CA VAL A 264 -11.91 10.31 -1.10
C VAL A 264 -12.87 9.16 -1.35
N GLY A 265 -13.52 9.17 -2.51
CA GLY A 265 -14.49 8.16 -2.90
C GLY A 265 -13.85 6.94 -3.56
N PHE A 266 -14.10 5.75 -3.03
CA PHE A 266 -13.67 4.47 -3.59
C PHE A 266 -14.83 3.62 -4.10
N ASP A 267 -14.54 2.76 -5.06
CA ASP A 267 -15.46 1.73 -5.55
C ASP A 267 -15.70 0.68 -4.45
N GLU A 268 -16.97 0.50 -4.07
CA GLU A 268 -17.43 -0.40 -3.00
C GLU A 268 -17.07 -1.86 -3.25
N GLU A 269 -16.93 -2.28 -4.52
CA GLU A 269 -16.57 -3.65 -4.86
C GLU A 269 -15.06 -3.93 -4.76
N THR A 270 -14.23 -2.89 -4.54
CA THR A 270 -12.77 -3.00 -4.53
C THR A 270 -12.28 -4.08 -3.57
N ILE A 271 -12.77 -4.08 -2.33
CA ILE A 271 -12.33 -5.04 -1.30
C ILE A 271 -12.74 -6.47 -1.65
N MET A 272 -13.94 -6.65 -2.20
CA MET A 272 -14.41 -7.95 -2.69
C MET A 272 -13.53 -8.47 -3.82
N ARG A 273 -13.20 -7.62 -4.81
CA ARG A 273 -12.33 -7.98 -5.93
C ARG A 273 -10.92 -8.39 -5.45
N ILE A 274 -10.34 -7.61 -4.54
CA ILE A 274 -9.01 -7.90 -3.96
C ILE A 274 -9.01 -9.24 -3.21
N PHE A 275 -10.06 -9.51 -2.43
CA PHE A 275 -10.21 -10.79 -1.74
C PHE A 275 -10.33 -11.96 -2.72
N SER A 276 -11.19 -11.84 -3.73
CA SER A 276 -11.38 -12.85 -4.77
C SER A 276 -10.09 -13.16 -5.54
N GLU A 277 -9.30 -12.14 -5.90
CA GLU A 277 -7.99 -12.31 -6.53
C GLU A 277 -7.02 -13.08 -5.62
N THR A 278 -7.01 -12.78 -4.32
CA THR A 278 -6.15 -13.45 -3.33
C THR A 278 -6.56 -14.90 -3.12
N LYS A 279 -7.87 -15.17 -3.01
CA LYS A 279 -8.42 -16.52 -2.90
C LYS A 279 -8.03 -17.35 -4.12
N LYS A 280 -8.20 -16.79 -5.32
CA LYS A 280 -7.80 -17.43 -6.58
C LYS A 280 -6.31 -17.78 -6.59
N HIS A 281 -5.44 -16.85 -6.20
CA HIS A 281 -4.00 -17.08 -6.12
C HIS A 281 -3.63 -18.29 -5.25
N TYR A 282 -4.17 -18.39 -4.03
CA TYR A 282 -3.84 -19.53 -3.15
C TYR A 282 -4.41 -20.86 -3.63
N LEU A 283 -5.59 -20.86 -4.26
CA LEU A 283 -6.17 -22.07 -4.84
C LEU A 283 -5.32 -22.57 -6.04
N GLU A 284 -4.89 -21.66 -6.90
CA GLU A 284 -4.00 -21.98 -8.03
C GLU A 284 -2.64 -22.52 -7.54
N LEU A 285 -2.07 -21.94 -6.48
CA LEU A 285 -0.83 -22.44 -5.87
C LEU A 285 -0.99 -23.85 -5.30
N ALA A 286 -2.12 -24.14 -4.65
CA ALA A 286 -2.38 -25.47 -4.12
C ALA A 286 -2.53 -26.53 -5.23
N GLU A 287 -3.26 -26.20 -6.30
CA GLU A 287 -3.40 -27.07 -7.47
C GLU A 287 -2.03 -27.36 -8.13
N GLN A 288 -1.15 -26.35 -8.19
CA GLN A 288 0.20 -26.52 -8.71
C GLN A 288 1.07 -27.43 -7.83
N ASP A 289 1.02 -27.28 -6.50
CA ASP A 289 1.74 -28.16 -5.58
C ASP A 289 1.23 -29.60 -5.68
N GLU A 290 -0.08 -29.83 -5.71
CA GLU A 290 -0.67 -31.17 -5.87
C GLU A 290 -0.21 -31.87 -7.16
N LYS A 291 -0.21 -31.16 -8.30
CA LYS A 291 0.29 -31.69 -9.58
C LYS A 291 1.76 -32.05 -9.51
N LEU A 292 2.57 -31.16 -8.93
CA LEU A 292 4.01 -31.37 -8.79
C LEU A 292 4.34 -32.55 -7.86
N GLN A 293 3.62 -32.71 -6.74
CA GLN A 293 3.78 -33.85 -5.85
C GLN A 293 3.40 -35.17 -6.55
N ALA A 294 2.34 -35.17 -7.36
CA ALA A 294 1.93 -36.34 -8.14
C ALA A 294 2.97 -36.72 -9.20
N GLU A 295 3.52 -35.75 -9.93
CA GLU A 295 4.60 -35.97 -10.90
C GLU A 295 5.88 -36.52 -10.24
N LEU A 296 6.23 -35.99 -9.07
CA LEU A 296 7.39 -36.45 -8.31
C LEU A 296 7.19 -37.89 -7.80
N ALA A 297 5.99 -38.22 -7.33
CA ALA A 297 5.65 -39.57 -6.88
C ALA A 297 5.71 -40.59 -8.02
N ALA A 298 5.11 -40.27 -9.18
CA ALA A 298 5.15 -41.12 -10.37
C ALA A 298 6.58 -41.33 -10.89
N THR A 299 7.40 -40.27 -10.88
CA THR A 299 8.81 -40.36 -11.27
C THR A 299 9.59 -41.28 -10.32
N LYS A 300 9.37 -41.15 -9.01
CA LYS A 300 10.03 -41.99 -7.99
C LYS A 300 9.67 -43.47 -8.14
N GLU A 301 8.40 -43.78 -8.41
CA GLU A 301 7.93 -45.14 -8.67
C GLU A 301 8.61 -45.74 -9.91
N LYS A 302 8.62 -45.00 -11.02
CA LYS A 302 9.31 -45.43 -12.26
C LYS A 302 10.81 -45.68 -12.06
N THR A 303 11.51 -44.82 -11.30
CA THR A 303 12.93 -45.03 -11.00
C THR A 303 13.17 -46.28 -10.14
N LEU A 304 12.27 -46.58 -9.18
CA LEU A 304 12.36 -47.79 -8.37
C LEU A 304 12.13 -49.05 -9.21
N ASP A 305 11.19 -49.02 -10.15
CA ASP A 305 10.94 -50.12 -11.09
C ASP A 305 12.12 -50.39 -12.01
N GLU A 306 12.77 -49.34 -12.54
CA GLU A 306 13.97 -49.45 -13.38
C GLU A 306 15.18 -50.04 -12.63
N ILE A 307 15.37 -49.65 -11.36
CA ILE A 307 16.39 -50.24 -10.48
C ILE A 307 16.07 -51.71 -10.19
N ALA A 308 14.80 -52.04 -9.93
CA ALA A 308 14.37 -53.41 -9.68
C ALA A 308 14.51 -54.32 -10.91
N ALA A 309 14.46 -53.76 -12.12
CA ALA A 309 14.62 -54.48 -13.38
C ALA A 309 16.08 -54.83 -13.75
N GLY A 310 17.08 -54.40 -12.96
CA GLY A 310 18.48 -54.80 -13.12
C GLY A 310 19.25 -54.12 -14.27
N ASN A 311 18.79 -52.96 -14.75
CA ASN A 311 19.50 -52.17 -15.77
C ASN A 311 20.49 -51.18 -15.12
N ASP A 312 21.54 -51.68 -14.46
CA ASP A 312 22.47 -50.84 -13.68
C ASP A 312 23.32 -49.87 -14.53
N ASP A 313 23.51 -50.13 -15.83
CA ASP A 313 24.39 -49.34 -16.71
C ASP A 313 23.76 -48.03 -17.27
N GLU A 314 22.43 -47.85 -17.20
CA GLU A 314 21.74 -46.62 -17.66
C GLU A 314 21.22 -45.72 -16.51
N VAL A 315 21.15 -46.23 -15.28
CA VAL A 315 20.53 -45.55 -14.13
C VAL A 315 21.31 -44.30 -13.68
N GLY A 316 22.63 -44.29 -13.84
CA GLY A 316 23.49 -43.16 -13.47
C GLY A 316 23.27 -41.88 -14.31
N GLY A 317 22.89 -42.03 -15.59
CA GLY A 317 22.62 -40.91 -16.50
C GLY A 317 21.19 -40.36 -16.42
N CYS A 318 20.22 -41.24 -16.13
CA CYS A 318 18.80 -40.86 -16.02
C CYS A 318 18.52 -40.08 -14.72
N CYS A 319 19.06 -40.53 -13.58
CA CYS A 319 18.87 -39.84 -12.29
C CYS A 319 19.49 -38.43 -12.26
N SER A 320 20.68 -38.25 -12.86
CA SER A 320 21.38 -36.97 -12.92
C SER A 320 20.69 -35.96 -13.84
N SER A 321 20.14 -36.41 -14.98
CA SER A 321 19.38 -35.57 -15.92
C SER A 321 17.97 -35.22 -15.40
N ILE A 322 17.32 -36.11 -14.64
CA ILE A 322 16.04 -35.85 -13.98
C ILE A 322 16.21 -34.85 -12.83
N LEU A 323 17.19 -35.06 -11.94
CA LEU A 323 17.51 -34.09 -10.88
C LEU A 323 17.92 -32.72 -11.46
N ALA A 324 18.61 -32.69 -12.61
CA ALA A 324 18.92 -31.45 -13.32
C ALA A 324 17.66 -30.74 -13.86
N ARG A 325 16.70 -31.48 -14.41
CA ARG A 325 15.39 -30.96 -14.87
C ARG A 325 14.53 -30.41 -13.73
N PHE A 326 14.55 -31.07 -12.57
CA PHE A 326 13.85 -30.59 -11.37
C PHE A 326 14.63 -29.48 -10.63
N SER A 327 15.94 -29.35 -10.80
CA SER A 327 16.72 -28.25 -10.18
C SER A 327 16.35 -26.87 -10.75
N SER A 328 15.83 -26.82 -11.99
CA SER A 328 15.32 -25.58 -12.61
C SER A 328 13.91 -25.18 -12.18
N VAL A 329 13.19 -26.04 -11.46
CA VAL A 329 11.84 -25.78 -10.93
C VAL A 329 11.86 -26.08 -9.45
N LEU A 330 12.23 -25.10 -8.63
CA LEU A 330 12.16 -25.23 -7.17
C LEU A 330 10.72 -25.61 -6.78
N PRO A 331 10.49 -26.71 -6.04
CA PRO A 331 9.15 -27.13 -5.69
C PRO A 331 8.49 -26.09 -4.79
N VAL A 332 7.26 -25.69 -5.12
CA VAL A 332 6.43 -24.78 -4.31
C VAL A 332 5.87 -25.59 -3.13
N LYS A 333 6.72 -25.91 -2.15
CA LYS A 333 6.27 -26.63 -0.96
C LYS A 333 5.43 -25.68 -0.09
N ILE A 334 4.13 -25.97 0.04
CA ILE A 334 3.27 -25.22 0.95
C ILE A 334 3.58 -25.64 2.40
N ASN A 335 4.37 -24.82 3.09
CA ASN A 335 4.67 -25.03 4.50
C ASN A 335 3.42 -24.77 5.37
N ARG A 336 3.41 -25.39 6.55
CA ARG A 336 2.42 -25.08 7.60
C ARG A 336 2.59 -23.62 8.04
N TRP A 337 1.80 -22.73 7.47
CA TRP A 337 2.01 -21.28 7.55
C TRP A 337 1.51 -20.60 8.84
N ALA A 338 0.87 -21.36 9.72
CA ALA A 338 0.44 -20.94 11.06
C ALA A 338 0.36 -22.14 12.02
N MET A 339 0.05 -21.90 13.28
CA MET A 339 -0.26 -22.96 14.24
C MET A 339 -1.52 -23.78 13.87
N GLN A 340 -1.61 -25.01 14.37
CA GLN A 340 -2.58 -26.02 13.92
C GLN A 340 -4.06 -25.58 13.89
N PRO A 341 -4.63 -24.91 14.92
CA PRO A 341 -6.04 -24.51 14.87
C PRO A 341 -6.37 -23.54 13.73
N ILE A 342 -5.42 -22.67 13.37
CA ILE A 342 -5.58 -21.71 12.28
C ILE A 342 -5.27 -22.38 10.94
N TYR A 343 -4.15 -23.11 10.85
CA TYR A 343 -3.75 -23.72 9.60
C TYR A 343 -4.77 -24.74 9.07
N ARG A 344 -5.19 -25.70 9.91
CA ARG A 344 -6.01 -26.84 9.49
C ARG A 344 -7.33 -26.44 8.82
N ASN A 345 -7.94 -25.36 9.30
CA ASN A 345 -9.28 -24.96 8.88
C ASN A 345 -9.29 -23.93 7.74
N ASN A 346 -8.14 -23.36 7.40
CA ASN A 346 -8.03 -22.28 6.42
C ASN A 346 -7.19 -22.67 5.20
N ASN A 347 -6.30 -23.66 5.33
CA ASN A 347 -5.50 -24.15 4.22
C ASN A 347 -6.39 -24.54 3.01
N PRO A 348 -6.09 -24.10 1.78
CA PRO A 348 -4.83 -23.44 1.36
C PRO A 348 -4.81 -21.92 1.48
N ILE A 349 -5.94 -21.28 1.76
CA ILE A 349 -6.07 -19.82 1.79
C ILE A 349 -5.47 -19.28 3.10
N ARG A 350 -4.57 -18.30 3.00
CA ARG A 350 -3.99 -17.67 4.18
C ARG A 350 -4.88 -16.53 4.69
N PRO A 351 -5.29 -16.56 5.98
CA PRO A 351 -6.08 -15.50 6.56
C PRO A 351 -5.34 -14.17 6.70
N TRP A 352 -6.09 -13.13 7.07
CA TRP A 352 -5.62 -11.78 7.37
C TRP A 352 -4.28 -11.77 8.13
N GLY A 353 -3.31 -11.03 7.59
CA GLY A 353 -2.01 -10.89 8.23
C GLY A 353 -1.03 -12.04 8.00
N LEU A 354 -1.40 -13.11 7.29
CA LEU A 354 -0.59 -14.33 7.13
C LEU A 354 -0.03 -14.60 5.73
N GLY A 355 -0.18 -13.66 4.78
CA GLY A 355 0.45 -13.75 3.46
C GLY A 355 1.97 -13.91 3.51
N GLN A 356 2.59 -14.43 2.45
CA GLN A 356 4.02 -14.70 2.47
C GLN A 356 4.86 -13.42 2.61
N ILE A 357 5.79 -13.41 3.58
CA ILE A 357 6.86 -12.39 3.61
C ILE A 357 7.88 -12.81 2.57
N GLN A 358 7.97 -12.09 1.46
CA GLN A 358 8.87 -12.43 0.35
C GLN A 358 10.11 -11.55 0.43
N GLY A 359 11.27 -12.05 0.01
CA GLY A 359 12.43 -11.16 -0.17
C GLY A 359 13.79 -11.85 -0.02
N LEU A 360 14.83 -11.03 -0.19
CA LEU A 360 16.22 -11.43 0.05
C LEU A 360 16.58 -11.17 1.51
N GLN A 361 17.29 -12.12 2.12
CA GLN A 361 17.83 -11.94 3.45
C GLN A 361 18.90 -10.83 3.41
N GLY A 362 18.72 -9.78 4.22
CA GLY A 362 19.64 -8.66 4.33
C GLY A 362 20.28 -8.57 5.73
N LEU A 363 21.22 -7.65 5.87
CA LEU A 363 21.97 -7.42 7.12
C LEU A 363 21.35 -6.32 7.99
N GLY A 364 20.53 -5.43 7.44
CA GLY A 364 19.89 -4.34 8.18
C GLY A 364 18.63 -4.81 8.90
N THR A 365 18.31 -4.26 10.07
CA THR A 365 17.00 -4.43 10.73
C THR A 365 16.44 -3.05 11.00
N ARG A 366 15.19 -2.80 10.62
CA ARG A 366 14.52 -1.53 10.89
C ARG A 366 14.22 -1.39 12.38
N SER A 367 14.15 -0.15 12.86
CA SER A 367 14.13 0.15 14.29
C SER A 367 13.02 1.16 14.65
N PRO A 368 11.74 0.76 14.48
CA PRO A 368 10.58 1.62 14.78
C PRO A 368 10.73 2.38 16.10
N GLY A 369 10.41 3.67 16.06
CA GLY A 369 10.46 4.58 17.19
C GLY A 369 11.85 4.98 17.67
N THR A 370 12.94 4.46 17.09
CA THR A 370 14.32 4.74 17.56
C THR A 370 15.23 5.37 16.50
N TYR A 371 14.63 5.85 15.41
CA TYR A 371 15.36 6.58 14.37
C TYR A 371 15.83 7.94 14.86
N LYS A 372 17.02 8.33 14.40
CA LYS A 372 17.63 9.62 14.70
C LYS A 372 17.74 10.46 13.44
N ARG A 373 17.78 11.77 13.64
CA ARG A 373 17.99 12.77 12.59
C ARG A 373 19.31 12.50 11.88
N LEU A 374 19.33 12.71 10.57
CA LEU A 374 20.54 12.70 9.79
C LEU A 374 21.11 14.12 9.70
N ASP A 375 22.42 14.23 9.74
CA ASP A 375 23.10 15.49 9.44
C ASP A 375 22.89 15.81 7.94
N PRO A 376 22.39 17.00 7.59
CA PRO A 376 21.99 17.30 6.23
C PRO A 376 23.15 17.51 5.26
N VAL A 377 24.37 17.68 5.76
CA VAL A 377 25.58 17.88 4.96
C VAL A 377 26.29 16.55 4.73
N THR A 378 26.40 15.73 5.78
CA THR A 378 27.18 14.49 5.78
C THR A 378 26.33 13.23 5.59
N GLY A 379 25.01 13.33 5.80
CA GLY A 379 24.09 12.19 5.81
C GLY A 379 24.29 11.21 6.95
N SER A 380 25.13 11.56 7.94
CA SER A 380 25.44 10.70 9.09
C SER A 380 24.37 10.79 10.17
N GLU A 381 24.10 9.70 10.86
CA GLU A 381 23.17 9.68 11.99
C GLU A 381 23.69 10.60 13.12
N THR A 382 22.84 11.51 13.60
CA THR A 382 23.12 12.37 14.75
C THR A 382 22.74 11.69 16.06
N ASN A 383 22.96 12.34 17.21
CA ASN A 383 22.48 11.84 18.50
C ASN A 383 21.03 12.26 18.83
N LEU A 384 20.37 12.98 17.94
CA LEU A 384 19.01 13.49 18.17
C LEU A 384 17.99 12.55 17.57
N PHE A 385 17.05 12.06 18.38
CA PHE A 385 15.91 11.29 17.89
C PHE A 385 15.00 12.14 17.00
N LEU A 386 14.31 11.48 16.06
CA LEU A 386 13.19 12.11 15.36
C LEU A 386 12.06 12.43 16.35
N GLU A 387 11.38 13.55 16.15
CA GLU A 387 10.35 14.04 17.07
C GLU A 387 8.94 14.01 16.48
N GLY A 388 7.94 13.67 17.29
CA GLY A 388 6.54 13.76 16.87
C GLY A 388 6.16 12.87 15.69
N THR A 389 6.89 11.76 15.46
CA THR A 389 6.74 10.87 14.29
C THR A 389 5.37 10.18 14.21
N ASN A 390 4.64 10.06 15.32
CA ASN A 390 3.37 9.32 15.45
C ASN A 390 3.44 7.93 14.79
N GLU A 391 4.55 7.22 15.03
CA GLU A 391 4.74 5.85 14.59
C GLU A 391 3.81 4.89 15.32
N ARG A 392 3.27 3.93 14.56
CA ARG A 392 2.26 2.97 15.03
C ARG A 392 2.51 1.60 14.45
N ILE A 393 1.99 0.57 15.10
CA ILE A 393 2.11 -0.81 14.63
C ILE A 393 0.74 -1.30 14.16
N HIS A 394 0.64 -1.81 12.95
CA HIS A 394 -0.61 -2.38 12.46
C HIS A 394 -0.93 -3.71 13.19
N SER A 395 -2.22 -3.97 13.44
CA SER A 395 -2.68 -5.15 14.19
C SER A 395 -2.23 -6.50 13.60
N SER A 396 -1.96 -6.56 12.29
CA SER A 396 -1.45 -7.77 11.64
C SER A 396 -0.11 -8.25 12.19
N VAL A 397 0.70 -7.36 12.78
CA VAL A 397 1.97 -7.72 13.46
C VAL A 397 1.68 -8.58 14.69
N ARG A 398 0.81 -8.08 15.59
CA ARG A 398 0.42 -8.82 16.80
C ARG A 398 -0.26 -10.14 16.44
N ILE A 399 -1.15 -10.12 15.45
CA ILE A 399 -1.88 -11.31 15.00
C ILE A 399 -0.90 -12.37 14.49
N ARG A 400 0.03 -11.99 13.60
CA ARG A 400 1.04 -12.92 13.08
C ARG A 400 1.90 -13.52 14.17
N LEU A 401 2.35 -12.71 15.14
CA LEU A 401 3.12 -13.19 16.29
C LEU A 401 2.31 -14.19 17.13
N ALA A 402 1.04 -13.88 17.42
CA ALA A 402 0.18 -14.71 18.24
C ALA A 402 -0.08 -16.09 17.62
N VAL A 403 -0.30 -16.15 16.30
CA VAL A 403 -0.62 -17.42 15.60
C VAL A 403 0.59 -18.14 15.03
N GLU A 404 1.80 -17.71 15.41
CA GLU A 404 3.08 -18.28 14.96
C GLU A 404 3.21 -18.30 13.43
N GLY A 405 2.76 -17.23 12.77
CA GLY A 405 2.87 -17.10 11.32
C GLY A 405 4.33 -17.11 10.85
N LEU A 406 4.57 -17.58 9.63
CA LEU A 406 5.94 -17.78 9.13
C LEU A 406 6.68 -16.50 8.77
N GLY A 407 8.01 -16.57 8.82
CA GLY A 407 8.91 -15.47 8.47
C GLY A 407 9.23 -15.39 6.99
N LEU A 408 10.40 -14.81 6.69
CA LEU A 408 10.90 -14.59 5.33
C LEU A 408 10.91 -15.89 4.52
N ASN A 409 10.31 -15.83 3.33
CA ASN A 409 10.13 -16.92 2.38
C ASN A 409 9.53 -18.19 3.01
N ASP A 410 8.58 -18.01 3.94
CA ASP A 410 7.95 -19.07 4.73
C ASP A 410 8.95 -19.97 5.49
N ARG A 411 10.06 -19.39 5.95
CA ARG A 411 11.06 -20.09 6.74
C ARG A 411 10.97 -19.69 8.21
N GLY A 412 10.69 -20.68 9.05
CA GLY A 412 10.62 -20.53 10.50
C GLY A 412 9.47 -19.62 10.95
N ILE A 413 9.25 -19.58 12.27
CA ILE A 413 8.24 -18.70 12.87
C ILE A 413 8.77 -17.26 12.84
N TRP A 414 7.96 -16.32 12.38
CA TRP A 414 8.29 -14.91 12.40
C TRP A 414 8.37 -14.39 13.83
N LYS A 415 9.47 -13.70 14.16
CA LYS A 415 9.73 -13.16 15.50
C LYS A 415 9.75 -11.63 15.54
N ALA A 416 9.35 -10.97 14.45
CA ALA A 416 9.40 -9.51 14.27
C ALA A 416 10.74 -8.90 14.77
N PRO A 417 11.88 -9.19 14.09
CA PRO A 417 13.20 -8.76 14.55
C PRO A 417 13.31 -7.27 14.88
N ALA A 418 12.61 -6.42 14.12
CA ALA A 418 12.55 -4.97 14.32
C ALA A 418 11.97 -4.53 15.69
N LEU A 419 11.14 -5.38 16.32
CA LEU A 419 10.51 -5.08 17.60
C LEU A 419 11.14 -5.87 18.76
N LYS A 420 11.75 -7.02 18.45
CA LYS A 420 12.27 -7.96 19.44
C LYS A 420 13.35 -7.30 20.33
N GLY A 421 13.13 -7.35 21.64
CA GLY A 421 14.08 -6.86 22.65
C GLY A 421 13.94 -5.37 22.98
N ALA A 422 13.59 -4.52 22.00
CA ALA A 422 13.36 -3.10 22.22
C ALA A 422 11.93 -2.79 22.67
N TRP A 423 10.96 -3.57 22.21
CA TRP A 423 9.53 -3.28 22.40
C TRP A 423 8.78 -4.49 22.98
N ARG A 424 7.86 -4.22 23.91
CA ARG A 424 7.02 -5.22 24.56
C ARG A 424 5.54 -4.92 24.35
N LEU A 425 4.83 -5.89 23.79
CA LEU A 425 3.38 -5.80 23.63
C LEU A 425 2.67 -5.88 24.99
N ARG A 426 1.79 -4.93 25.27
CA ARG A 426 0.90 -4.92 26.45
C ARG A 426 -0.45 -4.28 26.10
N THR A 427 -1.42 -4.44 26.99
CA THR A 427 -2.63 -3.62 26.96
C THR A 427 -2.53 -2.52 28.02
N VAL A 428 -2.92 -1.30 27.66
CA VAL A 428 -3.01 -0.15 28.57
C VAL A 428 -4.41 0.45 28.52
N SER A 429 -4.80 1.18 29.56
CA SER A 429 -6.05 1.94 29.54
C SER A 429 -5.96 3.09 28.52
N THR A 430 -7.04 3.38 27.82
CA THR A 430 -7.13 4.56 26.95
C THR A 430 -7.00 5.88 27.71
N MET A 431 -7.20 5.89 29.04
CA MET A 431 -6.98 7.06 29.89
C MET A 431 -5.51 7.29 30.23
N ALA A 432 -4.62 6.33 29.95
CA ALA A 432 -3.21 6.40 30.32
C ALA A 432 -2.35 7.23 29.34
N PHE A 433 -2.88 7.56 28.16
CA PHE A 433 -2.16 8.30 27.13
C PHE A 433 -3.14 9.04 26.22
N HIS A 434 -2.67 10.11 25.58
CA HIS A 434 -3.43 10.80 24.54
C HIS A 434 -3.17 10.14 23.18
N ASP A 435 -4.18 9.52 22.59
CA ASP A 435 -4.15 9.04 21.21
C ASP A 435 -4.73 10.14 20.29
N PRO A 436 -3.93 10.78 19.42
CA PRO A 436 -4.47 11.78 18.49
C PRO A 436 -5.40 11.16 17.43
N ILE A 437 -5.40 9.83 17.27
CA ILE A 437 -6.28 9.13 16.35
C ILE A 437 -7.47 8.57 17.13
N PRO A 438 -8.71 8.97 16.79
CA PRO A 438 -9.90 8.45 17.45
C PRO A 438 -10.05 6.92 17.26
N SER A 439 -10.69 6.29 18.25
CA SER A 439 -10.73 4.81 18.34
C SER A 439 -12.04 4.16 17.89
N THR A 440 -13.05 4.94 17.53
CA THR A 440 -14.41 4.45 17.21
C THR A 440 -14.68 4.47 15.70
N ILE A 441 -15.67 3.70 15.26
CA ILE A 441 -16.08 3.67 13.84
C ILE A 441 -16.72 5.00 13.41
N GLU A 442 -17.41 5.67 14.35
CA GLU A 442 -18.11 6.95 14.18
C GLU A 442 -17.19 8.10 13.75
N THR A 443 -15.88 7.96 13.93
CA THR A 443 -14.88 8.97 13.52
C THR A 443 -14.31 8.76 12.13
N TRP A 444 -14.63 7.63 11.48
CA TRP A 444 -14.23 7.35 10.09
C TRP A 444 -15.30 7.79 9.09
N GLU A 445 -16.51 8.04 9.57
CA GLU A 445 -17.58 8.65 8.78
C GLU A 445 -17.45 10.18 8.91
N PRO A 446 -17.51 10.94 7.80
CA PRO A 446 -17.54 12.40 7.89
C PRO A 446 -18.68 12.80 8.82
N THR A 447 -18.39 13.53 9.89
CA THR A 447 -19.43 14.11 10.75
C THR A 447 -20.27 15.07 9.90
N GLY A 448 -21.40 14.57 9.39
CA GLY A 448 -22.34 15.36 8.62
C GLY A 448 -22.83 14.69 7.34
N GLN A 449 -23.45 13.52 7.43
CA GLN A 449 -24.65 13.23 6.63
C GLN A 449 -25.47 12.16 7.35
N ALA A 450 -26.75 12.44 7.49
CA ALA A 450 -27.68 11.77 8.37
C ALA A 450 -27.77 10.26 8.09
N GLN A 451 -27.88 9.49 9.17
CA GLN A 451 -28.79 8.37 9.20
C GLN A 451 -30.18 8.86 8.76
N ALA A 452 -30.47 8.75 7.47
CA ALA A 452 -31.81 8.91 6.92
C ALA A 452 -32.05 7.77 5.92
N SER A 453 -32.88 6.82 6.35
CA SER A 453 -33.68 5.91 5.53
C SER A 453 -32.97 5.11 4.44
N THR A 454 -32.29 4.02 4.83
CA THR A 454 -32.17 2.81 3.99
C THR A 454 -33.31 1.84 4.32
N ALA A 455 -34.53 2.32 4.14
CA ALA A 455 -35.73 1.53 3.91
C ALA A 455 -36.78 2.51 3.36
N GLU A 456 -37.40 2.18 2.22
CA GLU A 456 -38.49 2.95 1.58
C GLU A 456 -38.11 4.26 0.86
N ASN A 457 -37.54 4.20 -0.37
CA ASN A 457 -38.03 5.03 -1.51
C ASN A 457 -37.31 4.80 -2.86
N THR A 458 -36.95 3.58 -3.22
CA THR A 458 -36.40 3.29 -4.57
C THR A 458 -37.45 3.32 -5.69
N GLY A 459 -38.74 3.50 -5.39
CA GLY A 459 -39.82 3.55 -6.39
C GLY A 459 -40.16 4.94 -6.94
N GLY A 460 -40.00 6.02 -6.16
CA GLY A 460 -40.56 7.34 -6.50
C GLY A 460 -39.65 8.30 -7.27
N LEU A 461 -38.34 8.04 -7.36
CA LEU A 461 -37.37 8.94 -8.02
C LEU A 461 -37.24 8.68 -9.52
N VAL A 462 -37.61 7.50 -10.00
CA VAL A 462 -37.57 7.14 -11.44
C VAL A 462 -38.76 7.73 -12.19
N GLU A 463 -39.95 7.80 -11.56
CA GLU A 463 -41.15 8.42 -12.16
C GLU A 463 -41.02 9.95 -12.30
N LYS A 464 -40.43 10.64 -11.31
CA LYS A 464 -40.24 12.10 -11.36
C LYS A 464 -39.18 12.56 -12.37
N ALA A 465 -38.17 11.73 -12.66
CA ALA A 465 -37.16 12.02 -13.67
C ALA A 465 -37.72 11.89 -15.10
N ALA A 466 -38.65 10.95 -15.32
CA ALA A 466 -39.33 10.77 -16.61
C ALA A 466 -40.28 11.93 -16.93
N GLU A 467 -41.00 12.48 -15.94
CA GLU A 467 -41.90 13.63 -16.14
C GLU A 467 -41.17 14.95 -16.43
N THR A 468 -39.94 15.11 -15.94
CA THR A 468 -39.17 16.36 -16.12
C THR A 468 -38.50 16.45 -17.50
N ILE A 469 -38.20 15.31 -18.14
CA ILE A 469 -37.55 15.25 -19.46
C ILE A 469 -38.57 15.51 -20.59
N VAL A 470 -39.85 15.17 -20.39
CA VAL A 470 -40.91 15.41 -21.39
C VAL A 470 -41.32 16.90 -21.49
N ALA A 471 -40.91 17.74 -20.53
CA ALA A 471 -41.37 19.13 -20.44
C ALA A 471 -40.46 20.18 -21.12
N LYS A 472 -39.31 19.81 -21.74
CA LYS A 472 -38.32 20.81 -22.19
C LYS A 472 -37.83 20.77 -23.64
N ASP A 473 -38.18 19.79 -24.46
CA ASP A 473 -37.86 19.82 -25.90
C ASP A 473 -39.07 19.40 -26.73
N SER A 474 -39.58 20.32 -27.56
CA SER A 474 -40.80 20.14 -28.36
C SER A 474 -40.60 19.36 -29.67
N ASP A 475 -39.44 18.73 -29.88
CA ASP A 475 -39.11 18.07 -31.16
C ASP A 475 -38.55 16.64 -31.03
N THR A 476 -38.55 16.03 -29.84
CA THR A 476 -38.14 14.62 -29.71
C THR A 476 -39.33 13.69 -29.91
N THR A 477 -39.30 12.86 -30.96
CA THR A 477 -40.39 11.91 -31.20
C THR A 477 -40.37 10.77 -30.17
N ALA A 478 -41.53 10.25 -29.79
CA ALA A 478 -41.66 9.17 -28.80
C ALA A 478 -40.81 7.92 -29.13
N SER A 479 -40.49 7.71 -30.42
CA SER A 479 -39.60 6.65 -30.90
C SER A 479 -38.14 6.86 -30.50
N GLU A 480 -37.64 8.11 -30.49
CA GLU A 480 -36.25 8.42 -30.16
C GLU A 480 -36.01 8.42 -28.65
N ALA A 481 -37.00 8.84 -27.87
CA ALA A 481 -36.99 8.72 -26.41
C ALA A 481 -36.97 7.24 -25.97
N GLN A 482 -37.77 6.38 -26.62
CA GLN A 482 -37.77 4.94 -26.34
C GLN A 482 -36.44 4.28 -26.71
N THR A 483 -35.82 4.69 -27.82
CA THR A 483 -34.51 4.15 -28.24
C THR A 483 -33.39 4.51 -27.26
N MET A 484 -33.44 5.70 -26.66
CA MET A 484 -32.47 6.14 -25.64
C MET A 484 -32.69 5.45 -24.28
N VAL A 485 -33.95 5.17 -23.91
CA VAL A 485 -34.30 4.36 -22.74
C VAL A 485 -33.86 2.91 -22.93
N ASP A 486 -34.05 2.34 -24.13
CA ASP A 486 -33.63 0.99 -24.45
C ASP A 486 -32.08 0.87 -24.50
N LEU A 487 -31.36 1.90 -24.99
CA LEU A 487 -29.89 1.95 -24.94
C LEU A 487 -29.35 2.09 -23.50
N ALA A 488 -30.02 2.86 -22.64
CA ALA A 488 -29.66 2.99 -21.23
C ALA A 488 -29.93 1.70 -20.45
N ALA A 489 -31.01 0.99 -20.78
CA ALA A 489 -31.32 -0.34 -20.24
C ALA A 489 -30.35 -1.42 -20.75
N GLU A 490 -29.81 -1.29 -21.97
CA GLU A 490 -28.81 -2.21 -22.53
C GLU A 490 -27.39 -1.98 -21.96
N GLN A 491 -27.03 -0.75 -21.59
CA GLN A 491 -25.80 -0.46 -20.82
C GLN A 491 -25.88 -0.85 -19.34
N GLN A 492 -27.09 -1.11 -18.81
CA GLN A 492 -27.33 -1.60 -17.45
C GLN A 492 -27.67 -3.10 -17.40
N ARG A 493 -27.55 -3.85 -18.50
CA ARG A 493 -27.74 -5.31 -18.44
C ARG A 493 -26.68 -5.92 -17.51
N PRO A 494 -27.09 -6.61 -16.44
CA PRO A 494 -26.14 -7.42 -15.68
C PRO A 494 -25.51 -8.42 -16.65
N LEU A 495 -24.18 -8.48 -16.64
CA LEU A 495 -23.43 -9.55 -17.31
C LEU A 495 -24.09 -10.88 -16.93
N ASN A 496 -24.46 -11.67 -17.94
CA ASN A 496 -25.08 -12.98 -17.73
C ASN A 496 -24.03 -13.92 -17.13
N ILE A 497 -23.92 -13.88 -15.81
CA ILE A 497 -23.02 -14.68 -14.99
C ILE A 497 -23.50 -16.15 -15.06
N PRO A 498 -22.59 -17.12 -15.30
CA PRO A 498 -22.96 -18.53 -15.24
C PRO A 498 -23.49 -18.87 -13.84
N LYS A 499 -24.67 -19.49 -13.77
CA LYS A 499 -25.24 -19.99 -12.52
C LYS A 499 -24.38 -21.14 -11.96
N GLY A 500 -23.38 -20.79 -11.15
CA GLY A 500 -22.52 -21.70 -10.41
C GLY A 500 -21.40 -20.94 -9.69
N SER A 501 -21.16 -21.26 -8.41
CA SER A 501 -20.15 -20.69 -7.49
C SER A 501 -20.36 -19.27 -6.94
N GLU A 502 -20.92 -18.30 -7.69
CA GLU A 502 -21.03 -16.92 -7.21
C GLU A 502 -22.17 -16.69 -6.20
N ALA A 503 -23.30 -17.38 -6.33
CA ALA A 503 -24.40 -17.29 -5.37
C ALA A 503 -24.03 -17.86 -3.99
N GLN A 504 -23.20 -18.92 -3.96
CA GLN A 504 -22.63 -19.45 -2.71
C GLN A 504 -21.66 -18.46 -2.08
N THR A 505 -20.89 -17.74 -2.92
CA THR A 505 -19.97 -16.69 -2.48
C THR A 505 -20.72 -15.53 -1.81
N LEU A 506 -21.90 -15.14 -2.31
CA LEU A 506 -22.73 -14.10 -1.67
C LEU A 506 -23.34 -14.54 -0.33
N VAL A 507 -23.73 -15.82 -0.20
CA VAL A 507 -24.23 -16.40 1.06
C VAL A 507 -23.11 -16.52 2.11
N ASP A 508 -21.91 -16.93 1.70
CA ASP A 508 -20.72 -16.98 2.58
C ASP A 508 -20.27 -15.56 3.01
N VAL A 509 -20.40 -14.57 2.11
CA VAL A 509 -20.15 -13.14 2.39
C VAL A 509 -21.18 -12.58 3.39
N ALA A 510 -22.45 -12.92 3.24
CA ALA A 510 -23.50 -12.50 4.17
C ALA A 510 -23.31 -13.11 5.58
N ALA A 511 -22.83 -14.36 5.67
CA ALA A 511 -22.48 -14.98 6.95
C ALA A 511 -21.23 -14.33 7.59
N ALA A 512 -20.23 -13.94 6.80
CA ALA A 512 -19.03 -13.22 7.27
C ALA A 512 -19.32 -11.78 7.75
N GLN A 513 -20.40 -11.15 7.25
CA GLN A 513 -20.81 -9.80 7.66
C GLN A 513 -21.42 -9.74 9.08
N GLN A 514 -21.84 -10.88 9.65
CA GLN A 514 -22.59 -10.90 10.92
C GLN A 514 -21.75 -11.11 12.19
N HIS A 515 -20.44 -11.41 12.09
CA HIS A 515 -19.59 -11.59 13.26
C HIS A 515 -18.99 -10.26 13.76
N PRO A 516 -19.34 -9.77 14.97
CA PRO A 516 -18.79 -8.54 15.52
C PRO A 516 -17.36 -8.76 16.04
N LEU A 517 -16.40 -7.98 15.54
CA LEU A 517 -15.02 -7.97 16.06
C LEU A 517 -15.05 -7.50 17.53
N ASN A 518 -14.61 -8.36 18.45
CA ASN A 518 -14.56 -8.06 19.88
C ASN A 518 -13.36 -7.15 20.23
N ILE A 519 -13.48 -5.85 19.93
CA ILE A 519 -12.47 -4.84 20.25
C ILE A 519 -12.64 -4.44 21.74
N PRO A 520 -11.60 -4.57 22.58
CA PRO A 520 -11.69 -4.19 23.99
C PRO A 520 -12.07 -2.73 24.19
N LYS A 521 -13.19 -2.45 24.86
CA LYS A 521 -13.58 -1.08 25.24
C LYS A 521 -12.67 -0.56 26.37
N GLY A 522 -12.15 0.66 26.21
CA GLY A 522 -11.35 1.36 27.23
C GLY A 522 -9.91 0.85 27.43
N ARG A 523 -9.46 -0.10 26.60
CA ARG A 523 -8.06 -0.58 26.57
C ARG A 523 -7.55 -0.64 25.14
N ARG A 524 -6.26 -0.37 24.95
CA ARG A 524 -5.59 -0.48 23.65
C ARG A 524 -4.35 -1.35 23.76
N TRP A 525 -4.06 -2.08 22.68
CA TRP A 525 -2.77 -2.72 22.48
C TRP A 525 -1.72 -1.65 22.20
N VAL A 526 -0.59 -1.74 22.88
CA VAL A 526 0.56 -0.85 22.71
C VAL A 526 1.85 -1.66 22.76
N TYR A 527 2.89 -1.13 22.13
CA TYR A 527 4.26 -1.58 22.22
C TYR A 527 5.00 -0.60 23.13
N GLU A 528 5.29 -1.05 24.34
CA GLU A 528 6.03 -0.29 25.35
C GLU A 528 7.53 -0.53 25.21
N TYR A 529 8.31 0.54 25.18
CA TYR A 529 9.77 0.44 25.07
C TYR A 529 10.34 -0.21 26.33
N CYS A 530 11.11 -1.29 26.14
CA CYS A 530 11.80 -2.01 27.21
C CYS A 530 13.29 -2.23 26.92
N GLY A 531 13.85 -1.52 25.93
CA GLY A 531 15.26 -1.54 25.60
C GLY A 531 16.15 -0.80 26.60
N SER A 532 17.40 -0.53 26.20
CA SER A 532 18.39 0.13 27.06
C SER A 532 17.97 1.57 27.39
N LYS A 533 18.28 2.06 28.59
CA LYS A 533 18.02 3.48 28.94
C LYS A 533 18.80 4.46 28.06
N LYS A 534 19.96 4.04 27.55
CA LYS A 534 20.83 4.87 26.69
C LYS A 534 20.21 5.10 25.31
N ASP A 535 19.49 4.11 24.80
CA ASP A 535 18.89 4.12 23.46
C ASP A 535 17.38 4.35 23.53
N ALA A 536 16.88 4.87 24.67
CA ALA A 536 15.47 5.06 24.91
C ALA A 536 14.94 6.26 24.10
N PRO A 537 13.93 6.06 23.23
CA PRO A 537 13.38 7.15 22.45
C PRO A 537 12.53 8.09 23.32
N PRO A 538 12.26 9.32 22.85
CA PRO A 538 11.41 10.28 23.54
C PRO A 538 10.00 9.73 23.82
N ILE A 539 9.42 9.04 22.83
CA ILE A 539 8.12 8.38 22.93
C ILE A 539 8.34 6.90 23.19
N LYS A 540 7.93 6.42 24.38
CA LYS A 540 8.12 5.03 24.82
C LYS A 540 6.91 4.14 24.64
N LEU A 541 5.85 4.66 24.01
CA LEU A 541 4.61 3.94 23.74
C LEU A 541 4.26 4.12 22.26
N MET A 542 4.34 3.04 21.49
CA MET A 542 3.76 2.99 20.14
C MET A 542 2.41 2.31 20.19
N VAL A 543 1.39 2.97 19.68
CA VAL A 543 0.00 2.49 19.75
C VAL A 543 -0.28 1.53 18.60
N GLU A 544 -1.07 0.48 18.85
CA GLU A 544 -1.61 -0.34 17.77
C GLU A 544 -2.66 0.47 16.97
N GLU A 545 -2.49 0.48 15.66
CA GLU A 545 -3.37 1.19 14.74
C GLU A 545 -4.79 0.59 14.78
N PRO A 546 -5.85 1.41 14.95
CA PRO A 546 -7.23 0.93 14.88
C PRO A 546 -7.59 0.57 13.43
N LEU A 547 -8.37 -0.49 13.26
CA LEU A 547 -8.85 -0.89 11.93
C LEU A 547 -9.92 0.09 11.42
N GLY A 548 -9.80 0.54 10.18
CA GLY A 548 -10.83 1.32 9.49
C GLY A 548 -11.92 0.44 8.83
N PRO A 549 -12.92 1.05 8.16
CA PRO A 549 -14.02 0.33 7.51
C PRO A 549 -13.60 -0.68 6.44
N PHE A 550 -12.71 -0.32 5.51
CA PHE A 550 -12.21 -1.20 4.45
C PHE A 550 -11.34 -2.32 5.03
N GLU A 551 -10.49 -2.03 6.02
CA GLU A 551 -9.74 -3.05 6.73
C GLU A 551 -10.67 -4.05 7.43
N ARG A 552 -11.72 -3.57 8.12
CA ARG A 552 -12.72 -4.43 8.76
C ARG A 552 -13.47 -5.29 7.74
N GLN A 553 -13.84 -4.72 6.60
CA GLN A 553 -14.49 -5.48 5.52
C GLN A 553 -13.56 -6.59 5.01
N LEU A 554 -12.30 -6.25 4.72
CA LEU A 554 -11.32 -7.24 4.26
C LEU A 554 -11.02 -8.29 5.35
N LEU A 555 -10.96 -7.91 6.63
CA LEU A 555 -10.80 -8.85 7.75
C LEU A 555 -12.01 -9.78 7.91
N ARG A 556 -13.23 -9.32 7.67
CA ARG A 556 -14.42 -10.21 7.68
C ARG A 556 -14.32 -11.27 6.59
N LEU A 557 -13.91 -10.86 5.38
CA LEU A 557 -13.79 -11.77 4.24
C LEU A 557 -12.60 -12.73 4.37
N SER A 558 -11.45 -12.22 4.82
CA SER A 558 -10.18 -12.96 4.86
C SER A 558 -9.79 -13.45 6.25
N GLY A 559 -10.62 -13.25 7.28
CA GLY A 559 -10.28 -13.59 8.67
C GLY A 559 -10.19 -15.09 8.93
N GLY A 560 -10.82 -15.90 8.09
CA GLY A 560 -10.80 -17.35 8.19
C GLY A 560 -11.63 -17.91 9.34
N ILE A 561 -11.57 -19.22 9.54
CA ILE A 561 -12.27 -19.95 10.60
C ILE A 561 -11.26 -20.82 11.37
N PRO A 562 -11.10 -20.68 12.70
CA PRO A 562 -11.61 -19.57 13.49
C PRO A 562 -11.02 -18.24 12.99
N ASN A 563 -11.73 -17.13 13.23
CA ASN A 563 -11.26 -15.82 12.82
C ASN A 563 -9.92 -15.51 13.48
N VAL A 564 -8.91 -15.22 12.66
CA VAL A 564 -7.51 -15.05 13.11
C VAL A 564 -7.33 -13.86 14.07
N TYR A 565 -8.11 -12.80 13.91
CA TYR A 565 -8.06 -11.62 14.78
C TYR A 565 -8.59 -11.97 16.17
N GLU A 566 -9.75 -12.59 16.24
CA GLU A 566 -10.37 -13.02 17.51
C GLU A 566 -9.55 -14.09 18.22
N PHE A 567 -9.00 -15.04 17.46
CA PHE A 567 -8.11 -16.07 17.98
C PHE A 567 -6.85 -15.45 18.59
N ALA A 568 -6.21 -14.52 17.89
CA ALA A 568 -5.06 -13.80 18.40
C ALA A 568 -5.40 -12.98 19.66
N GLU A 569 -6.56 -12.34 19.70
CA GLU A 569 -7.03 -11.59 20.86
C GLU A 569 -7.20 -12.50 22.10
N ALA A 570 -7.83 -13.66 21.93
CA ALA A 570 -8.01 -14.64 23.00
C ALA A 570 -6.67 -15.17 23.52
N ARG A 571 -5.76 -15.53 22.62
CA ARG A 571 -4.43 -16.04 22.97
C ARG A 571 -3.58 -15.00 23.71
N ASN A 572 -3.51 -13.78 23.20
CA ASN A 572 -2.76 -12.71 23.86
C ASN A 572 -3.32 -12.36 25.25
N LYS A 573 -4.64 -12.50 25.48
CA LYS A 573 -5.24 -12.38 26.82
C LYS A 573 -4.85 -13.52 27.76
N MET A 574 -4.72 -14.75 27.26
CA MET A 574 -4.26 -15.90 28.05
C MET A 574 -2.78 -15.74 28.43
N ASP A 575 -1.94 -15.37 27.47
CA ASP A 575 -0.50 -15.15 27.71
C ASP A 575 -0.27 -13.97 28.67
N GLY A 576 -1.09 -12.91 28.56
CA GLY A 576 -1.08 -11.77 29.48
C GLY A 576 -1.59 -12.06 30.90
N LYS A 577 -2.39 -13.12 31.10
CA LYS A 577 -2.83 -13.57 32.44
C LYS A 577 -1.76 -14.34 33.21
N ILE A 578 -0.68 -14.78 32.56
CA ILE A 578 0.45 -15.47 33.21
C ILE A 578 1.54 -14.48 33.67
N VAL A 579 1.61 -13.26 33.12
CA VAL A 579 2.62 -12.25 33.51
C VAL A 579 2.12 -11.27 34.60
N GLY A 580 1.09 -11.66 35.34
CA GLY A 580 0.47 -10.85 36.40
C GLY A 580 0.13 -11.60 37.70
N LYS A 581 0.77 -12.74 37.96
CA LYS A 581 0.72 -13.42 39.27
C LYS A 581 2.08 -14.01 39.65
N LYS A 582 2.94 -13.20 40.25
CA LYS A 582 3.34 -13.29 41.66
C LYS A 582 4.21 -12.09 42.00
#